data_AF-A0A9X9WP20-F1
#
_entry.id   AF-A0A9X9WP20-F1
#
_cell.length_a   1.000
_cell.length_b   1.000
_cell.length_c   1.000
_cell.angle_alpha   90.00
_cell.angle_beta   90.00
_cell.angle_gamma   90.00
#
_symmetry.space_group_name_H-M   'P 1'
#
loop_
_entity.id
_entity.type
_entity.pdbx_description
1 polymer ?
#
loop_
_entity_poly.entity_id
_entity_poly.type
_entity_poly.pdbx_seq_one_letter_code
_entity_poly.pdbx_strand_id
1 'polypeptide(L)' 'MVTRSDILVLGLTAGVVGSLVGGLMLYAGLALVLNGNHAGWILALPAAPAGGGLGLLLARKLAAKL' A
#
# COMPACT_ATOMS: atom_id res chain seq x y z
N MET A 1 26.29 3.57 -1.67
CA MET A 1 26.34 2.31 -0.91
C MET A 1 25.09 2.21 -0.06
N VAL A 2 24.34 1.12 -0.20
CA VAL A 2 23.15 0.84 0.61
C VAL A 2 23.55 0.09 1.88
N THR A 3 22.99 0.48 3.02
CA THR A 3 23.27 -0.11 4.32
C THR A 3 22.15 -1.06 4.76
N ARG A 4 22.42 -1.92 5.75
CA ARG A 4 21.40 -2.81 6.34
C ARG A 4 20.25 -2.01 6.97
N SER A 5 20.55 -0.86 7.55
CA SER A 5 19.53 0.06 8.08
C SER A 5 18.58 0.54 7.00
N ASP A 6 19.06 0.83 5.79
CA ASP A 6 18.20 1.29 4.70
C ASP A 6 17.18 0.22 4.28
N ILE A 7 17.58 -1.06 4.32
CA ILE A 7 16.68 -2.19 4.02
C ILE A 7 15.61 -2.34 5.10
N LEU A 8 15.98 -2.21 6.37
CA LEU A 8 15.02 -2.27 7.50
C LEU A 8 14.02 -1.10 7.45
N VAL A 9 14.52 0.12 7.18
CA VAL A 9 13.67 1.30 7.03
C VAL A 9 12.75 1.17 5.82
N LEU A 10 13.23 0.61 4.71
CA LEU A 10 12.38 0.31 3.55
C LEU A 10 11.24 -0.63 3.94
N GLY A 11 11.53 -1.74 4.63
CA GLY A 11 10.51 -2.71 5.07
C GLY A 11 9.47 -2.07 5.98
N LEU A 12 9.91 -1.31 6.98
CA LEU A 12 9.01 -0.60 7.90
C LEU A 12 8.14 0.43 7.16
N THR A 13 8.76 1.24 6.30
CA THR A 13 8.05 2.29 5.53
C THR A 13 7.05 1.66 4.57
N ALA A 14 7.45 0.62 3.84
CA ALA A 14 6.57 -0.09 2.92
C ALA A 14 5.39 -0.75 3.64
N GLY A 15 5.63 -1.36 4.81
CA GLY A 15 4.56 -1.95 5.63
C GLY A 15 3.58 -0.90 6.17
N VAL A 16 4.08 0.20 6.73
CA VAL A 16 3.23 1.28 7.27
C VAL A 16 2.45 1.98 6.16
N VAL A 17 3.11 2.37 5.07
CA VAL A 17 2.44 3.04 3.94
C VAL A 17 1.44 2.09 3.26
N GLY A 18 1.82 0.83 3.05
CA GLY A 18 0.94 -0.16 2.42
C GLY A 18 -0.29 -0.47 3.26
N SER A 19 -0.13 -0.60 4.59
CA SER A 19 -1.25 -0.84 5.51
C SER A 19 -2.16 0.38 5.67
N LEU A 20 -1.61 1.60 5.72
CA LEU A 20 -2.41 2.82 5.74
C LEU A 20 -3.22 2.97 4.44
N VAL A 21 -2.57 2.90 3.29
CA VAL A 21 -3.25 3.14 2.00
C VAL A 21 -4.22 2.00 1.69
N GLY A 22 -3.77 0.75 1.75
CA GLY A 22 -4.63 -0.40 1.49
C GLY A 22 -5.73 -0.56 2.53
N GLY A 23 -5.43 -0.39 3.82
CA GLY A 23 -6.40 -0.50 4.90
C GLY A 23 -7.49 0.57 4.80
N LEU A 24 -7.13 1.83 4.57
CA LEU A 24 -8.11 2.92 4.44
C LEU A 24 -8.95 2.81 3.16
N MET A 25 -8.34 2.44 2.02
CA MET A 25 -9.10 2.19 0.78
C MET A 25 -10.09 1.03 0.94
N LEU A 26 -9.65 -0.07 1.55
CA LEU A 26 -10.52 -1.22 1.80
C LEU A 26 -11.68 -0.84 2.73
N TYR A 27 -11.37 -0.17 3.85
CA TYR A 27 -12.36 0.29 4.82
C TYR A 27 -13.39 1.22 4.17
N ALA A 28 -12.94 2.28 3.50
CA ALA A 28 -13.84 3.25 2.86
C ALA A 28 -14.65 2.61 1.73
N GLY A 29 -14.04 1.73 0.93
CA GLY A 29 -14.71 1.03 -0.16
C GLY A 29 -15.80 0.09 0.34
N LEU A 30 -15.49 -0.74 1.35
CA LEU A 30 -16.50 -1.60 1.98
C LEU A 30 -17.59 -0.80 2.67
N ALA A 31 -17.26 0.31 3.35
CA ALA A 31 -18.26 1.15 3.98
C ALA A 31 -19.28 1.67 2.95
N LEU A 32 -18.85 2.07 1.75
CA LEU A 32 -19.74 2.49 0.67
C LEU A 32 -20.61 1.33 0.15
N VAL A 33 -20.02 0.16 -0.06
CA VAL A 33 -20.75 -1.04 -0.52
C VAL A 33 -21.82 -1.46 0.49
N LEU A 34 -21.47 -1.47 1.78
CA LEU A 34 -22.39 -1.82 2.87
C LEU A 34 -23.55 -0.81 3.00
N ASN A 35 -23.35 0.44 2.61
CA ASN A 35 -24.39 1.47 2.53
C ASN A 35 -25.16 1.46 1.19
N GLY A 36 -25.02 0.41 0.38
CA GLY A 36 -25.77 0.24 -0.88
C GLY A 36 -25.17 0.94 -2.11
N ASN A 37 -24.05 1.66 -1.94
CA ASN A 37 -23.34 2.28 -3.06
C ASN A 37 -22.31 1.31 -3.67
N HIS A 38 -22.75 0.57 -4.70
CA HIS A 38 -21.91 -0.40 -5.41
C HIS A 38 -20.68 0.20 -6.09
N ALA A 39 -20.61 1.52 -6.29
CA ALA A 39 -19.39 2.17 -6.76
C ALA A 39 -18.22 2.01 -5.77
N GLY A 40 -18.49 1.68 -4.50
CA GLY A 40 -17.47 1.38 -3.49
C GLY A 40 -16.52 0.24 -3.84
N TRP A 41 -16.93 -0.69 -4.73
CA TRP A 41 -16.06 -1.76 -5.22
C TRP A 41 -14.85 -1.24 -6.00
N ILE A 42 -14.97 -0.09 -6.66
CA ILE A 42 -13.86 0.57 -7.35
C ILE A 42 -12.75 0.96 -6.37
N LEU A 43 -13.11 1.24 -5.11
CA LEU A 43 -12.15 1.59 -4.06
C LEU A 43 -11.67 0.35 -3.28
N ALA A 44 -12.56 -0.61 -3.02
CA ALA A 44 -12.27 -1.80 -2.22
C ALA A 44 -11.37 -2.82 -2.96
N LEU A 45 -11.66 -3.12 -4.23
CA LEU A 45 -10.93 -4.14 -4.99
C LEU A 45 -9.44 -3.81 -5.20
N PRO A 46 -9.05 -2.58 -5.57
CA PRO A 46 -7.65 -2.25 -5.76
C PRO A 46 -6.91 -1.96 -4.44
N ALA A 47 -7.56 -2.04 -3.28
CA ALA A 47 -6.93 -1.69 -2.00
C ALA A 47 -5.66 -2.52 -1.73
N ALA A 48 -5.71 -3.83 -1.96
CA ALA A 48 -4.56 -4.73 -1.80
C ALA A 48 -3.41 -4.42 -2.79
N PRO A 49 -3.65 -4.36 -4.12
CA PRO A 49 -2.58 -4.01 -5.07
C PRO A 49 -2.10 -2.56 -4.92
N ALA A 50 -2.93 -1.61 -4.47
CA ALA A 50 -2.50 -0.24 -4.19
C ALA A 50 -1.54 -0.20 -2.99
N GLY A 51 -1.87 -0.90 -1.90
CA GLY A 51 -0.99 -1.01 -0.73
C GLY A 51 0.34 -1.71 -1.06
N GLY A 52 0.29 -2.86 -1.74
CA GLY A 52 1.49 -3.61 -2.14
C GLY A 52 2.32 -2.89 -3.22
N GLY A 53 1.65 -2.20 -4.15
CA GLY A 53 2.29 -1.47 -5.24
C GLY A 53 3.16 -0.31 -4.75
N LEU A 54 2.75 0.39 -3.69
CA LEU A 54 3.57 1.42 -3.06
C LEU A 54 4.85 0.84 -2.45
N GLY A 55 4.75 -0.30 -1.77
CA GLY A 55 5.93 -1.02 -1.27
C GLY A 55 6.89 -1.44 -2.38
N LEU A 56 6.36 -1.94 -3.50
CA LEU A 56 7.15 -2.30 -4.68
C LEU A 56 7.88 -1.10 -5.28
N LEU A 57 7.21 0.06 -5.39
CA LEU A 57 7.84 1.28 -5.89
C LEU A 57 9.00 1.76 -5.00
N LEU A 58 8.81 1.71 -3.69
CA LEU A 58 9.87 2.05 -2.73
C LEU A 58 11.05 1.07 -2.85
N ALA A 59 10.76 -0.23 -2.99
CA ALA A 59 11.79 -1.25 -3.17
C ALA A 59 12.59 -1.06 -4.47
N ARG A 60 11.91 -0.74 -5.58
CA ARG A 60 12.57 -0.43 -6.87
C ARG A 60 13.52 0.77 -6.77
N LYS A 61 13.14 1.80 -6.01
CA LYS A 61 14.00 2.97 -5.78
C LYS A 61 15.25 2.64 -4.96
N LEU A 62 15.14 1.73 -3.97
CA LEU A 62 16.30 1.26 -3.22
C LEU A 62 17.21 0.37 -4.09
N ALA A 63 16.61 -0.52 -4.88
CA ALA A 63 17.35 -1.41 -5.79
C ALA A 63 18.16 -0.64 -6.84
N ALA A 64 17.66 0.50 -7.32
CA ALA A 64 18.40 1.36 -8.24
C ALA A 64 19.62 2.08 -7.61
N LYS A 65 19.77 2.02 -6.27
CA LYS A 65 20.88 2.62 -5.51
C LYS A 65 21.90 1.59 -5.02
N LEU A 66 21.59 0.29 -5.19
CA LEU A 66 22.53 -0.82 -5.00
C LEU A 66 23.52 -0.84 -6.16
#